data_AF-A0A2M7NAX7-F1
#
_entry.id   AF-A0A2M7NAX7-F1
#
_cell.length_a   1.000
_cell.length_b   1.000
_cell.length_c   1.000
_cell.angle_alpha   90.00
_cell.angle_beta   90.00
_cell.angle_gamma   90.00
#
_symmetry.space_group_name_H-M   'P 1'
#
loop_
_entity.id
_entity.type
_entity.pdbx_description
1 polymer ?
#
loop_
_entity_poly.entity_id
_entity_poly.type
_entity_poly.pdbx_seq_one_letter_code
_entity_poly.pdbx_strand_id
1 'polypeptide(L)'
;MKQIIRINVNNNDYELAIKAGTTLLELLREELKLTGTKRGCDMGDCGACTVILNGKAVNSCIVLALEADGKKVITIEGLADGEKLHPLQQAFVEKGAIQCGYCTPGMIMRTKALLDENPNPTEEEIKKALSGNLCRCTGYTKIVEAVETAKEYLQGVEPKKLEFQPQKSAINLSVVGKRLPKLDAPDKSTGRALFTDDISLPNMLYGKLLLSPVAHAKIISIDTSEALKFPGVKSILTGADVPDATWGTSPARYDEYILAKGKVRFVGDVVAAIAAVDEETCYKAMKLIKVKYEELPAVFDPIEAMKDGAPRLFDDKYPNNINTHVDHHFGDIEKGFAEADYIREERFVG
;
A
#
# COMPACT_ATOMS: atom_id res chain seq x y z
N MET A 1 -21.31 4.60 -22.24
CA MET A 1 -21.50 5.98 -22.72
C MET A 1 -20.80 6.91 -21.75
N LYS A 2 -20.08 7.93 -22.24
CA LYS A 2 -19.48 8.95 -21.37
C LYS A 2 -20.53 9.99 -20.97
N GLN A 3 -20.42 10.56 -19.78
CA GLN A 3 -21.28 11.63 -19.27
C GLN A 3 -20.43 12.87 -19.00
N ILE A 4 -20.99 14.05 -19.30
CA ILE A 4 -20.35 15.32 -18.98
C ILE A 4 -20.66 15.66 -17.53
N ILE A 5 -19.63 16.06 -16.79
CA ILE A 5 -19.77 16.63 -15.44
C ILE A 5 -19.03 17.95 -15.36
N ARG A 6 -19.48 18.81 -14.44
CA ARG A 6 -18.87 20.08 -14.07
C ARG A 6 -18.50 20.03 -12.60
N ILE A 7 -17.24 20.27 -12.26
CA ILE A 7 -16.78 20.15 -10.87
C ILE A 7 -15.79 21.25 -10.55
N ASN A 8 -15.89 21.84 -9.35
CA ASN A 8 -14.89 22.77 -8.85
C ASN A 8 -13.87 22.01 -8.00
N VAL A 9 -12.61 21.93 -8.44
CA VAL A 9 -11.52 21.27 -7.69
C VAL A 9 -10.44 22.29 -7.37
N ASN A 10 -10.16 22.49 -6.08
CA ASN A 10 -9.17 23.46 -5.59
C ASN A 10 -9.39 24.88 -6.16
N ASN A 11 -10.66 25.31 -6.19
CA ASN A 11 -11.12 26.59 -6.75
C ASN A 11 -10.98 26.76 -8.28
N ASN A 12 -10.71 25.68 -9.03
CA ASN A 12 -10.73 25.69 -10.49
C ASN A 12 -11.93 24.90 -11.00
N ASP A 13 -12.66 25.44 -11.97
CA ASP A 13 -13.79 24.76 -12.61
C ASP A 13 -13.30 23.86 -13.75
N TYR A 14 -13.78 22.62 -13.75
CA TYR A 14 -13.48 21.63 -14.78
C TYR A 14 -14.77 21.14 -15.42
N GLU A 15 -14.74 20.90 -16.74
CA GLU A 15 -15.79 20.19 -17.49
C GLU A 15 -15.15 19.00 -18.19
N LEU A 16 -15.61 17.77 -17.88
CA LEU A 16 -14.97 16.53 -18.31
C LEU A 16 -15.99 15.49 -18.76
N ALA A 17 -15.60 14.64 -19.72
CA ALA A 17 -16.40 13.50 -20.17
C ALA A 17 -15.89 12.18 -19.56
N ILE A 18 -16.63 11.64 -18.58
CA ILE A 18 -16.23 10.49 -17.77
C ILE A 18 -17.11 9.25 -18.01
N LYS A 19 -16.63 8.04 -17.66
CA LYS A 19 -17.48 6.84 -17.63
C LYS A 19 -18.38 6.89 -16.39
N ALA A 20 -19.57 6.29 -16.46
CA ALA A 20 -20.53 6.33 -15.35
C ALA A 20 -20.03 5.67 -14.06
N GLY A 21 -19.15 4.67 -14.17
CA GLY A 21 -18.53 3.99 -13.02
C GLY A 21 -17.25 4.65 -12.50
N THR A 22 -16.81 5.79 -13.07
CA THR A 22 -15.61 6.48 -12.63
C THR A 22 -15.80 7.00 -11.20
N THR A 23 -14.90 6.61 -10.30
CA THR A 23 -14.90 7.12 -8.92
C THR A 23 -14.34 8.54 -8.87
N LEU A 24 -14.64 9.30 -7.82
CA LEU A 24 -14.05 10.61 -7.60
C LEU A 24 -12.53 10.51 -7.47
N LEU A 25 -12.01 9.43 -6.88
CA LEU A 25 -10.57 9.18 -6.80
C LEU A 25 -9.95 9.03 -8.20
N GLU A 26 -10.55 8.22 -9.06
CA GLU A 26 -10.08 8.03 -10.44
C GLU A 26 -10.15 9.34 -11.24
N LEU A 27 -11.22 10.13 -11.09
CA LEU A 27 -11.30 11.43 -11.74
C LEU A 27 -10.14 12.34 -11.33
N LEU A 28 -9.88 12.45 -10.02
CA LEU A 28 -8.83 13.32 -9.49
C LEU A 28 -7.45 12.87 -9.96
N ARG A 29 -7.15 11.57 -9.88
CA ARG A 29 -5.82 11.04 -10.21
C ARG A 29 -5.59 10.89 -11.70
N GLU A 30 -6.54 10.31 -12.41
CA GLU A 30 -6.34 9.85 -13.78
C GLU A 30 -6.71 10.92 -14.82
N GLU A 31 -7.79 11.68 -14.58
CA GLU A 31 -8.23 12.73 -15.52
C GLU A 31 -7.57 14.07 -15.19
N LEU A 32 -7.53 14.46 -13.92
CA LEU A 32 -6.97 15.75 -13.47
C LEU A 32 -5.50 15.72 -13.07
N LYS A 33 -4.88 14.53 -13.00
CA LYS A 33 -3.46 14.34 -12.60
C LYS A 33 -3.13 14.88 -11.21
N LEU A 34 -4.12 14.96 -10.31
CA LEU A 34 -3.97 15.31 -8.90
C LEU A 34 -3.70 14.05 -8.07
N THR A 35 -2.46 13.56 -8.15
CA THR A 35 -2.02 12.29 -7.55
C THR A 35 -1.74 12.40 -6.05
N GLY A 36 -1.89 13.56 -5.42
CA GLY A 36 -1.77 13.74 -3.98
C GLY A 36 -2.85 13.02 -3.20
N THR A 37 -4.03 12.81 -3.81
CA THR A 37 -5.06 11.91 -3.26
C THR A 37 -4.65 10.46 -3.53
N LYS A 38 -4.29 9.71 -2.48
CA LYS A 38 -3.63 8.40 -2.63
C LYS A 38 -4.63 7.24 -2.71
N ARG A 39 -4.39 6.31 -3.64
CA ARG A 39 -5.17 5.06 -3.80
C ARG A 39 -4.61 3.98 -2.88
N GLY A 40 -5.33 3.63 -1.83
CA GLY A 40 -4.90 2.62 -0.85
C GLY A 40 -5.66 1.31 -0.98
N CYS A 41 -6.59 1.07 -0.07
CA CYS A 41 -7.42 -0.13 -0.04
C CYS A 41 -8.49 -0.22 -1.14
N ASP A 42 -8.86 0.92 -1.74
CA ASP A 42 -9.94 1.07 -2.73
C ASP A 42 -11.34 0.58 -2.30
N MET A 43 -11.53 0.27 -1.01
CA MET A 43 -12.81 -0.17 -0.42
C MET A 43 -13.34 0.77 0.67
N GLY A 44 -12.74 1.95 0.83
CA GLY A 44 -13.20 2.95 1.81
C GLY A 44 -12.72 2.78 3.25
N ASP A 45 -11.78 1.87 3.53
CA ASP A 45 -11.33 1.59 4.90
C ASP A 45 -10.12 2.43 5.36
N CYS A 46 -9.16 2.70 4.47
CA CYS A 46 -7.86 3.23 4.88
C CYS A 46 -7.79 4.77 4.99
N GLY A 47 -8.74 5.52 4.42
CA GLY A 47 -8.72 7.00 4.42
C GLY A 47 -7.55 7.67 3.70
N ALA A 48 -6.73 6.94 2.93
CA ALA A 48 -5.63 7.55 2.17
C ALA A 48 -6.13 8.48 1.04
N CYS A 49 -7.36 8.21 0.57
CA CYS A 49 -8.03 8.93 -0.51
C CYS A 49 -8.95 10.07 -0.01
N THR A 50 -8.81 10.48 1.24
CA THR A 50 -9.71 11.49 1.83
C THR A 50 -9.60 12.83 1.13
N VAL A 51 -10.75 13.36 0.70
CA VAL A 51 -10.92 14.71 0.15
C VAL A 51 -12.07 15.40 0.86
N ILE A 52 -12.17 16.72 0.75
CA ILE A 52 -13.31 17.48 1.27
C ILE A 52 -14.27 17.77 0.12
N LEU A 53 -15.47 17.17 0.17
CA LEU A 53 -16.56 17.36 -0.79
C LEU A 53 -17.67 18.20 -0.13
N ASN A 54 -17.91 19.41 -0.63
CA ASN A 54 -18.87 20.37 -0.06
C ASN A 54 -18.71 20.54 1.47
N GLY A 55 -17.47 20.68 1.93
CA GLY A 55 -17.14 20.88 3.35
C GLY A 55 -17.08 19.60 4.19
N LYS A 56 -17.44 18.43 3.64
CA LYS A 56 -17.37 17.14 4.36
C LYS A 56 -16.21 16.28 3.89
N ALA A 57 -15.44 15.72 4.81
CA ALA A 57 -14.43 14.72 4.48
C ALA A 57 -15.08 13.41 4.02
N VAL A 58 -14.70 12.92 2.84
CA VAL A 58 -15.19 11.67 2.24
C VAL A 58 -14.04 10.83 1.69
N ASN A 59 -14.22 9.52 1.64
CA ASN A 59 -13.30 8.61 0.96
C ASN A 59 -13.64 8.59 -0.53
N SER A 60 -12.82 9.27 -1.34
CA SER A 60 -13.11 9.48 -2.77
C SER A 60 -13.16 8.19 -3.62
N CYS A 61 -12.57 7.08 -3.15
CA CYS A 61 -12.65 5.79 -3.85
C CYS A 61 -14.06 5.18 -3.89
N ILE A 62 -14.94 5.54 -2.95
CA ILE A 62 -16.31 5.01 -2.87
C ILE A 62 -17.38 6.05 -3.22
N VAL A 63 -16.97 7.21 -3.74
CA VAL A 63 -17.88 8.24 -4.26
C VAL A 63 -17.80 8.19 -5.77
N LEU A 64 -18.93 8.09 -6.48
CA LEU A 64 -18.92 8.19 -7.93
C LEU A 64 -18.66 9.64 -8.34
N ALA A 65 -17.86 9.85 -9.38
CA ALA A 65 -17.60 11.19 -9.90
C ALA A 65 -18.88 11.89 -10.38
N LEU A 66 -19.89 11.13 -10.83
CA LEU A 66 -21.23 11.64 -11.14
C LEU A 66 -21.93 12.25 -9.93
N GLU A 67 -21.72 11.70 -8.73
CA GLU A 67 -22.28 12.28 -7.50
C GLU A 67 -21.56 13.57 -7.10
N ALA A 68 -20.39 13.85 -7.67
CA ALA A 68 -19.63 15.08 -7.44
C ALA A 68 -19.94 16.18 -8.48
N ASP A 69 -20.85 15.94 -9.43
CA ASP A 69 -21.28 16.95 -10.40
C ASP A 69 -21.90 18.18 -9.72
N GLY A 70 -21.47 19.37 -10.14
CA GLY A 70 -21.80 20.67 -9.56
C GLY A 70 -21.21 20.94 -8.17
N LYS A 71 -20.41 20.04 -7.60
CA LYS A 71 -19.88 20.16 -6.22
C LYS A 71 -18.48 20.76 -6.18
N LYS A 72 -18.09 21.20 -4.97
CA LYS A 72 -16.74 21.68 -4.65
C LYS A 72 -15.94 20.60 -3.96
N VAL A 73 -14.74 20.35 -4.48
CA VAL A 73 -13.75 19.41 -3.94
C VAL A 73 -12.48 20.16 -3.56
N ILE A 74 -11.95 19.86 -2.38
CA ILE A 74 -10.61 20.28 -1.95
C ILE A 74 -9.78 19.02 -1.75
N THR A 75 -8.62 18.97 -2.40
CA THR A 75 -7.60 17.92 -2.25
C THR A 75 -6.39 18.48 -1.51
N ILE A 76 -5.38 17.64 -1.27
CA ILE A 76 -4.16 18.05 -0.56
C ILE A 76 -3.38 19.14 -1.28
N GLU A 77 -3.41 19.12 -2.61
CA GLU A 77 -2.78 20.10 -3.50
C GLU A 77 -3.39 21.50 -3.32
N GLY A 78 -4.66 21.57 -2.91
CA GLY A 78 -5.37 22.84 -2.68
C GLY A 78 -5.04 23.53 -1.36
N LEU A 79 -4.18 22.96 -0.50
CA LEU A 79 -3.85 23.55 0.78
C LEU A 79 -2.61 24.46 0.75
N ALA A 80 -1.60 24.09 -0.04
CA ALA A 80 -0.35 24.85 -0.12
C ALA A 80 -0.48 26.01 -1.12
N ASP A 81 0.23 27.10 -0.85
CA ASP A 81 0.39 28.23 -1.77
C ASP A 81 1.83 28.22 -2.31
N GLY A 82 2.04 27.52 -3.43
CA GLY A 82 3.37 27.24 -3.98
C GLY A 82 4.24 26.46 -2.99
N GLU A 83 5.35 27.07 -2.55
CA GLU A 83 6.24 26.50 -1.52
C GLU A 83 5.81 26.79 -0.09
N LYS A 84 4.81 27.68 0.11
CA LYS A 84 4.30 28.00 1.43
C LYS A 84 3.32 26.92 1.88
N LEU A 85 3.76 26.12 2.85
CA LEU A 85 2.92 25.10 3.48
C LEU A 85 1.74 25.71 4.23
N HIS A 86 0.61 25.02 4.17
CA HIS A 86 -0.51 25.26 5.08
C HIS A 86 -0.09 24.96 6.54
N PRO A 87 -0.63 25.64 7.56
CA PRO A 87 -0.35 25.35 8.97
C PRO A 87 -0.46 23.86 9.35
N LEU A 88 -1.45 23.16 8.81
CA LEU A 88 -1.61 21.71 8.93
C LEU A 88 -0.39 20.94 8.40
N GLN A 89 0.03 21.23 7.17
CA GLN A 89 1.17 20.56 6.53
C GLN A 89 2.46 20.84 7.31
N GLN A 90 2.64 22.08 7.76
CA GLN A 90 3.79 22.48 8.56
C GLN A 90 3.85 21.76 9.90
N ALA A 91 2.72 21.64 10.61
CA ALA A 91 2.66 20.92 11.88
C ALA A 91 3.01 19.41 11.71
N PHE A 92 2.51 18.77 10.66
CA PHE A 92 2.85 17.38 10.35
C PHE A 92 4.34 17.19 10.06
N VAL A 93 4.95 18.14 9.34
CA VAL A 93 6.40 18.15 9.06
C VAL A 93 7.20 18.38 10.35
N GLU A 94 6.84 19.37 11.17
CA GLU A 94 7.53 19.69 12.43
C GLU A 94 7.52 18.51 13.40
N LYS A 95 6.36 17.89 13.62
CA LYS A 95 6.22 16.83 14.64
C LYS A 95 6.83 15.50 14.22
N GLY A 96 7.28 15.37 12.97
CA GLY A 96 7.72 14.10 12.41
C GLY A 96 6.56 13.11 12.29
N ALA A 97 5.36 13.61 11.98
CA ALA A 97 4.17 12.79 11.75
C ALA A 97 4.20 12.04 10.40
N ILE A 98 5.31 12.13 9.68
CA ILE A 98 5.49 11.67 8.30
C ILE A 98 6.67 10.71 8.24
N GLN A 99 6.38 9.44 7.94
CA GLN A 99 7.40 8.41 7.68
C GLN A 99 7.43 8.01 6.19
N CYS A 100 6.68 6.98 5.79
CA CYS A 100 6.54 6.63 4.38
C CYS A 100 5.83 7.74 3.60
N GLY A 101 4.90 8.45 4.24
CA GLY A 101 4.16 9.58 3.67
C GLY A 101 2.88 9.22 2.93
N TYR A 102 2.60 7.93 2.69
CA TYR A 102 1.47 7.52 1.85
C TYR A 102 0.10 7.93 2.41
N CYS A 103 -0.12 7.78 3.73
CA CYS A 103 -1.36 8.20 4.38
C CYS A 103 -1.44 9.70 4.67
N THR A 104 -0.33 10.43 4.55
CA THR A 104 -0.21 11.81 5.04
C THR A 104 -1.19 12.77 4.37
N PRO A 105 -1.40 12.75 3.04
CA PRO A 105 -2.43 13.56 2.41
C PRO A 105 -3.82 13.37 3.00
N GLY A 106 -4.29 12.11 3.09
CA GLY A 106 -5.60 11.78 3.64
C GLY A 106 -5.75 12.17 5.12
N MET A 107 -4.70 11.99 5.91
CA MET A 107 -4.66 12.44 7.31
C MET A 107 -4.84 13.94 7.43
N ILE A 108 -4.09 14.72 6.65
CA ILE A 108 -4.15 16.18 6.67
C ILE A 108 -5.55 16.66 6.21
N MET A 109 -6.12 16.04 5.17
CA MET A 109 -7.46 16.39 4.71
C MET A 109 -8.54 16.07 5.75
N ARG A 110 -8.40 14.95 6.48
CA ARG A 110 -9.30 14.63 7.60
C ARG A 110 -9.13 15.61 8.76
N THR A 111 -7.90 15.96 9.11
CA THR A 111 -7.62 16.97 10.14
C THR A 111 -8.21 18.32 9.76
N LYS A 112 -8.08 18.73 8.49
CA LYS A 112 -8.70 19.96 8.01
C LYS A 112 -10.21 19.96 8.25
N ALA A 113 -10.91 18.92 7.81
CA ALA A 113 -12.35 18.83 8.00
C ALA A 113 -12.75 18.87 9.48
N LEU A 114 -12.00 18.19 10.35
CA LEU A 114 -12.21 18.26 11.80
C LEU A 114 -12.07 19.70 12.33
N LEU A 115 -10.98 20.39 12.00
CA LEU A 115 -10.69 21.72 12.55
C LEU A 115 -11.55 22.84 11.94
N ASP A 116 -12.03 22.65 10.70
CA ASP A 116 -13.02 23.54 10.09
C ASP A 116 -14.38 23.42 10.79
N GLU A 117 -14.76 22.23 11.29
CA GLU A 117 -16.02 21.97 11.99
C GLU A 117 -15.94 22.30 13.49
N ASN A 118 -14.87 21.87 14.15
CA ASN A 118 -14.58 22.13 15.56
C ASN A 118 -13.16 22.69 15.67
N PRO A 119 -12.97 24.01 15.84
CA PRO A 119 -11.66 24.63 15.96
C PRO A 119 -10.90 24.30 17.27
N ASN A 120 -11.55 23.64 18.23
CA ASN A 120 -10.93 23.28 19.50
C ASN A 120 -11.33 21.87 19.97
N PRO A 121 -11.02 20.81 19.19
CA PRO A 121 -11.33 19.45 19.58
C PRO A 121 -10.41 19.01 20.72
N THR A 122 -10.93 18.11 21.54
CA THR A 122 -10.18 17.33 22.52
C THR A 122 -9.36 16.22 21.84
N GLU A 123 -8.37 15.67 22.54
CA GLU A 123 -7.56 14.56 22.05
C GLU A 123 -8.43 13.35 21.62
N GLU A 124 -9.47 13.02 22.38
CA GLU A 124 -10.38 11.92 22.07
C GLU A 124 -11.22 12.19 20.83
N GLU A 125 -11.64 13.44 20.59
CA GLU A 125 -12.31 13.83 19.35
C GLU A 125 -11.37 13.75 18.15
N ILE A 126 -10.08 14.11 18.32
CA ILE A 126 -9.06 13.93 17.28
C ILE A 126 -8.89 12.45 16.94
N LYS A 127 -8.71 11.58 17.94
CA LYS A 127 -8.59 10.12 17.73
C LYS A 127 -9.82 9.55 17.03
N LYS A 128 -11.01 9.94 17.49
CA LYS A 128 -12.28 9.51 16.87
C LYS A 128 -12.38 9.97 15.42
N ALA A 129 -12.04 11.23 15.13
CA ALA A 129 -12.07 11.75 13.78
C ALA A 129 -11.10 11.01 12.85
N LEU A 130 -9.91 10.65 13.33
CA LEU A 130 -8.88 9.96 12.55
C LEU A 130 -9.04 8.43 12.49
N SER A 131 -10.03 7.85 13.18
CA SER A 131 -10.23 6.39 13.23
C SER A 131 -10.45 5.74 11.85
N GLY A 132 -10.94 6.49 10.86
CA GLY A 132 -11.08 6.07 9.46
C GLY A 132 -9.87 6.36 8.57
N ASN A 133 -8.75 6.82 9.13
CA ASN A 133 -7.51 7.09 8.42
C ASN A 133 -6.40 6.20 9.01
N LEU A 134 -5.95 5.20 8.25
CA LEU A 134 -5.03 4.19 8.76
C LEU A 134 -3.57 4.57 8.50
N CYS A 135 -2.73 4.42 9.52
CA CYS A 135 -1.27 4.55 9.42
C CYS A 135 -0.58 3.32 9.99
N ARG A 136 0.31 2.71 9.19
CA ARG A 136 1.10 1.54 9.60
C ARG A 136 2.49 1.88 10.12
N CYS A 137 2.93 3.14 10.01
CA CYS A 137 4.31 3.53 10.32
C CYS A 137 4.46 4.23 11.68
N THR A 138 3.55 5.13 12.05
CA THR A 138 3.80 6.11 13.11
C THR A 138 3.24 5.76 14.48
N GLY A 139 2.31 4.80 14.57
CA GLY A 139 1.59 4.52 15.82
C GLY A 139 0.69 5.67 16.30
N TYR A 140 0.34 6.62 15.41
CA TYR A 140 -0.59 7.75 15.62
C TYR A 140 -0.17 8.85 16.61
N THR A 141 0.66 8.60 17.61
CA THR A 141 1.02 9.63 18.61
C THR A 141 1.53 10.93 17.99
N LYS A 142 2.45 10.84 17.02
CA LYS A 142 2.97 12.03 16.32
C LYS A 142 1.95 12.71 15.39
N ILE A 143 0.94 11.97 14.92
CA ILE A 143 -0.15 12.54 14.14
C ILE A 143 -1.05 13.37 15.05
N VAL A 144 -1.43 12.84 16.21
CA VAL A 144 -2.23 13.58 17.21
C VAL A 144 -1.50 14.84 17.67
N GLU A 145 -0.20 14.75 18.00
CA GLU A 145 0.64 15.93 18.32
C GLU A 145 0.64 16.97 17.18
N ALA A 146 0.61 16.53 15.91
CA ALA A 146 0.57 17.43 14.76
C ALA A 146 -0.80 18.11 14.60
N VAL A 147 -1.90 17.42 14.91
CA VAL A 147 -3.23 18.02 14.90
C VAL A 147 -3.35 19.11 15.98
N GLU A 148 -2.89 18.82 17.19
CA GLU A 148 -2.87 19.79 18.31
C GLU A 148 -2.04 21.03 17.96
N THR A 149 -0.86 20.86 17.37
CA THR A 149 -0.04 22.00 16.91
C THR A 149 -0.66 22.74 15.73
N ALA A 150 -1.32 22.05 14.81
CA ALA A 150 -2.02 22.73 13.72
C ALA A 150 -3.18 23.58 14.23
N LYS A 151 -3.91 23.09 15.26
CA LYS A 151 -4.93 23.86 15.97
C LYS A 151 -4.35 25.16 16.53
N GLU A 152 -3.24 25.09 17.27
CA GLU A 152 -2.56 26.27 17.81
C GLU A 152 -2.20 27.28 16.71
N TYR A 153 -1.67 26.79 15.58
CA TYR A 153 -1.30 27.65 14.45
C TYR A 153 -2.50 28.35 13.81
N LEU A 154 -3.61 27.64 13.64
CA LEU A 154 -4.85 28.22 13.11
C LEU A 154 -5.47 29.23 14.08
N GLN A 155 -5.15 29.16 15.38
CA GLN A 155 -5.57 30.11 16.41
C GLN A 155 -4.60 31.30 16.58
N GLY A 156 -3.61 31.44 15.68
CA GLY A 156 -2.73 32.61 15.61
C GLY A 156 -1.35 32.42 16.23
N VAL A 157 -1.00 31.22 16.72
CA VAL A 157 0.39 30.91 17.07
C VAL A 157 1.23 30.87 15.79
N GLU A 158 2.32 31.63 15.74
CA GLU A 158 3.16 31.66 14.56
C GLU A 158 3.85 30.29 14.33
N PRO A 159 3.73 29.70 13.13
CA PRO A 159 4.38 28.43 12.83
C PRO A 159 5.91 28.51 12.93
N LYS A 160 6.55 27.52 13.58
CA LYS A 160 8.01 27.53 13.73
C LYS A 160 8.67 27.34 12.37
N LYS A 161 9.73 28.10 12.12
CA LYS A 161 10.54 27.94 10.91
C LYS A 161 11.11 26.52 10.84
N LEU A 162 10.83 25.81 9.75
CA LEU A 162 11.39 24.49 9.50
C LEU A 162 12.86 24.61 9.15
N GLU A 163 13.73 24.10 10.03
CA GLU A 163 15.16 24.05 9.79
C GLU A 163 15.59 22.70 9.23
N PHE A 164 15.85 22.64 7.93
CA PHE A 164 16.50 21.51 7.27
C PHE A 164 18.02 21.72 7.35
N GLN A 165 18.62 21.77 8.55
CA GLN A 165 20.05 22.07 8.68
C GLN A 165 20.89 21.01 7.94
N PRO A 166 21.57 21.33 6.82
CA PRO A 166 22.51 20.40 6.24
C PRO A 166 23.72 20.27 7.19
N GLN A 167 24.28 19.08 7.27
CA GLN A 167 25.50 18.87 8.04
C GLN A 167 26.62 19.75 7.45
N LYS A 168 27.07 20.76 8.21
CA LYS A 168 28.07 21.73 7.74
C LYS A 168 29.47 21.12 7.55
N SER A 169 29.76 20.00 8.21
CA SER A 169 31.02 19.25 8.08
C SER A 169 30.83 17.82 8.58
N ALA A 170 31.48 16.84 7.94
CA ALA A 170 31.49 15.44 8.36
C ALA A 170 32.10 15.24 9.77
N ILE A 171 32.97 16.14 10.21
CA ILE A 171 33.69 16.07 11.49
C ILE A 171 32.89 16.70 12.64
N ASN A 172 32.02 17.67 12.33
CA ASN A 172 31.16 18.33 13.31
C ASN A 172 29.74 17.76 13.19
N LEU A 173 29.42 16.76 14.02
CA LEU A 173 28.14 16.04 14.09
C LEU A 173 26.99 16.92 14.62
N SER A 174 26.79 18.08 14.00
CA SER A 174 25.81 19.11 14.36
C SER A 174 24.35 18.69 14.15
N VAL A 175 24.09 17.51 13.60
CA VAL A 175 22.75 16.98 13.28
C VAL A 175 22.42 15.64 13.95
N VAL A 176 23.43 14.87 14.38
CA VAL A 176 23.21 13.53 14.98
C VAL A 176 22.50 13.69 16.32
N GLY A 177 21.43 12.91 16.54
CA GLY A 177 20.62 12.97 17.75
C GLY A 177 19.66 14.17 17.84
N LYS A 178 19.60 15.04 16.82
CA LYS A 178 18.67 16.17 16.78
C LYS A 178 17.37 15.81 16.08
N ARG A 179 16.27 16.41 16.55
CA ARG A 179 14.96 16.34 15.91
C ARG A 179 14.91 17.36 14.76
N LEU A 180 15.24 16.91 13.56
CA LEU A 180 15.12 17.69 12.33
C LEU A 180 14.02 17.11 11.44
N PRO A 181 13.30 17.94 10.66
CA PRO A 181 12.37 17.44 9.65
C PRO A 181 13.10 16.60 8.59
N LYS A 182 12.41 15.58 8.04
CA LYS A 182 12.94 14.85 6.89
C LYS A 182 12.90 15.74 5.65
N LEU A 183 13.92 15.63 4.80
CA LEU A 183 14.03 16.42 3.57
C LEU A 183 12.83 16.25 2.64
N ASP A 184 12.26 15.05 2.59
CA ASP A 184 11.11 14.70 1.75
C ASP A 184 9.74 14.93 2.42
N ALA A 185 9.72 15.41 3.68
CA ALA A 185 8.48 15.59 4.42
C ALA A 185 7.54 16.66 3.82
N PRO A 186 8.03 17.81 3.31
CA PRO A 186 7.18 18.80 2.62
C PRO A 186 6.48 18.23 1.39
N ASP A 187 7.18 17.45 0.57
CA ASP A 187 6.57 16.87 -0.64
C ASP A 187 5.53 15.80 -0.28
N LYS A 188 5.78 15.05 0.80
CA LYS A 188 4.82 14.07 1.33
C LYS A 188 3.59 14.72 1.97
N SER A 189 3.71 15.91 2.56
CA SER A 189 2.59 16.64 3.16
C SER A 189 1.75 17.42 2.15
N THR A 190 2.33 17.75 0.99
CA THR A 190 1.66 18.50 -0.09
C THR A 190 1.09 17.62 -1.19
N GLY A 191 1.41 16.32 -1.18
CA GLY A 191 1.03 15.39 -2.23
C GLY A 191 1.96 15.40 -3.44
N ARG A 192 3.02 16.22 -3.44
CA ARG A 192 4.04 16.27 -4.50
C ARG A 192 4.93 15.02 -4.55
N ALA A 193 5.07 14.31 -3.44
CA ALA A 193 5.80 13.05 -3.41
C ALA A 193 5.10 12.01 -4.29
N LEU A 194 5.84 11.52 -5.28
CA LEU A 194 5.39 10.49 -6.21
C LEU A 194 5.74 9.09 -5.67
N PHE A 195 4.74 8.23 -5.67
CA PHE A 195 4.86 6.79 -5.42
C PHE A 195 4.70 6.04 -6.74
N THR A 196 4.98 4.73 -6.73
CA THR A 196 4.91 3.91 -7.95
C THR A 196 3.56 4.01 -8.68
N ASP A 197 2.45 4.06 -7.92
CA ASP A 197 1.09 4.20 -8.48
C ASP A 197 0.80 5.59 -9.07
N ASP A 198 1.63 6.60 -8.76
CA ASP A 198 1.48 7.96 -9.30
C ASP A 198 2.22 8.15 -10.64
N ILE A 199 3.06 7.17 -11.03
CA ILE A 199 3.88 7.25 -12.24
C ILE A 199 3.02 6.98 -13.47
N SER A 200 3.08 7.89 -14.45
CA SER A 200 2.45 7.73 -15.76
C SER A 200 3.46 8.02 -16.85
N LEU A 201 3.61 7.10 -17.81
CA LEU A 201 4.54 7.20 -18.93
C LEU A 201 3.80 7.12 -20.27
N PRO A 202 4.28 7.79 -21.32
CA PRO A 202 3.75 7.60 -22.67
C PRO A 202 3.80 6.14 -23.09
N ASN A 203 2.70 5.62 -23.64
CA ASN A 203 2.56 4.23 -24.08
C ASN A 203 2.76 3.16 -22.99
N MET A 204 2.57 3.53 -21.70
CA MET A 204 2.61 2.59 -20.59
C MET A 204 1.57 1.49 -20.76
N LEU A 205 1.99 0.23 -20.55
CA LEU A 205 1.08 -0.90 -20.41
C LEU A 205 0.79 -1.15 -18.94
N TYR A 206 -0.39 -1.69 -18.68
CA TYR A 206 -0.83 -2.09 -17.35
C TYR A 206 -0.64 -3.60 -17.18
N GLY A 207 -0.06 -3.99 -16.05
CA GLY A 207 0.21 -5.38 -15.69
C GLY A 207 -0.78 -5.89 -14.64
N LYS A 208 -1.32 -7.10 -14.81
CA LYS A 208 -2.04 -7.83 -13.76
C LYS A 208 -1.60 -9.29 -13.70
N LEU A 209 -1.66 -9.85 -12.50
CA LEU A 209 -1.30 -11.24 -12.23
C LEU A 209 -2.57 -12.07 -12.04
N LEU A 210 -2.65 -13.19 -12.72
CA LEU A 210 -3.61 -14.25 -12.41
C LEU A 210 -3.04 -15.10 -11.29
N LEU A 211 -3.71 -15.12 -10.15
CA LEU A 211 -3.28 -15.85 -8.97
C LEU A 211 -4.05 -17.18 -8.84
N SER A 212 -3.39 -18.19 -8.27
CA SER A 212 -4.03 -19.47 -7.95
C SER A 212 -5.15 -19.29 -6.94
N PRO A 213 -6.37 -19.77 -7.23
CA PRO A 213 -7.48 -19.78 -6.27
C PRO A 213 -7.41 -20.96 -5.29
N VAL A 214 -6.50 -21.92 -5.53
CA VAL A 214 -6.39 -23.16 -4.76
C VAL A 214 -5.06 -23.23 -4.01
N ALA A 215 -5.07 -23.89 -2.85
CA ALA A 215 -3.92 -23.96 -1.96
C ALA A 215 -2.83 -24.92 -2.44
N HIS A 216 -3.18 -26.02 -3.11
CA HIS A 216 -2.21 -26.98 -3.63
C HIS A 216 -2.82 -27.76 -4.79
N ALA A 217 -2.22 -27.68 -5.98
CA ALA A 217 -2.74 -28.39 -7.15
C ALA A 217 -1.66 -28.56 -8.23
N LYS A 218 -1.77 -29.61 -9.04
CA LYS A 218 -1.05 -29.68 -10.32
C LYS A 218 -1.75 -28.80 -11.34
N ILE A 219 -0.98 -28.05 -12.12
CA ILE A 219 -1.47 -27.34 -13.29
C ILE A 219 -1.48 -28.33 -14.45
N ILE A 220 -2.68 -28.73 -14.88
CA ILE A 220 -2.85 -29.65 -16.00
C ILE A 220 -2.71 -28.91 -17.33
N SER A 221 -3.28 -27.71 -17.43
CA SER A 221 -3.18 -26.87 -18.62
C SER A 221 -3.53 -25.42 -18.30
N ILE A 222 -2.92 -24.49 -19.05
CA ILE A 222 -3.29 -23.07 -19.08
C ILE A 222 -3.63 -22.72 -20.53
N ASP A 223 -4.88 -22.34 -20.78
CA ASP A 223 -5.33 -21.86 -22.09
C ASP A 223 -5.53 -20.34 -22.05
N THR A 224 -4.68 -19.63 -22.79
CA THR A 224 -4.69 -18.16 -22.94
C THR A 224 -5.24 -17.71 -24.29
N SER A 225 -5.68 -18.63 -25.15
CA SER A 225 -5.95 -18.36 -26.57
C SER A 225 -7.05 -17.32 -26.80
N GLU A 226 -8.12 -17.37 -26.02
CA GLU A 226 -9.21 -16.39 -26.09
C GLU A 226 -8.81 -15.05 -25.46
N ALA A 227 -8.06 -15.07 -24.36
CA ALA A 227 -7.57 -13.87 -23.69
C ALA A 227 -6.60 -13.07 -24.58
N LEU A 228 -5.71 -13.75 -25.32
CA LEU A 228 -4.75 -13.11 -26.24
C LEU A 228 -5.43 -12.40 -27.42
N LYS A 229 -6.61 -12.86 -27.86
CA LYS A 229 -7.38 -12.22 -28.93
C LYS A 229 -8.17 -11.00 -28.44
N PHE A 230 -8.25 -10.78 -27.12
CA PHE A 230 -9.07 -9.72 -26.57
C PHE A 230 -8.50 -8.33 -26.94
N PRO A 231 -9.31 -7.42 -27.51
CA PRO A 231 -8.83 -6.10 -27.93
C PRO A 231 -8.14 -5.34 -26.79
N GLY A 232 -6.93 -4.84 -27.06
CA GLY A 232 -6.12 -4.09 -26.09
C GLY A 232 -5.13 -4.94 -25.28
N VAL A 233 -5.24 -6.27 -25.29
CA VAL A 233 -4.20 -7.15 -24.74
C VAL A 233 -2.96 -7.09 -25.62
N LYS A 234 -1.79 -7.01 -25.00
CA LYS A 234 -0.49 -6.94 -25.69
C LYS A 234 0.35 -8.19 -25.47
N SER A 235 0.28 -8.78 -24.29
CA SER A 235 0.98 -10.03 -23.98
C SER A 235 0.31 -10.75 -22.81
N ILE A 236 0.39 -12.07 -22.82
CA ILE A 236 0.08 -12.92 -21.66
C ILE A 236 1.24 -13.91 -21.54
N LEU A 237 1.89 -13.93 -20.38
CA LEU A 237 3.00 -14.83 -20.06
C LEU A 237 2.53 -15.86 -19.02
N THR A 238 3.04 -17.07 -19.17
CA THR A 238 2.82 -18.22 -18.28
C THR A 238 4.16 -18.79 -17.82
N GLY A 239 4.15 -19.84 -17.00
CA GLY A 239 5.35 -20.59 -16.65
C GLY A 239 6.16 -21.10 -17.85
N ALA A 240 5.55 -21.25 -19.04
CA ALA A 240 6.25 -21.64 -20.26
C ALA A 240 7.11 -20.52 -20.87
N ASP A 241 6.80 -19.26 -20.56
CA ASP A 241 7.41 -18.07 -21.19
C ASP A 241 8.54 -17.47 -20.35
N VAL A 242 8.78 -17.99 -19.15
CA VAL A 242 9.81 -17.52 -18.22
C VAL A 242 10.93 -18.55 -18.07
N PRO A 243 12.18 -18.12 -17.78
CA PRO A 243 13.29 -19.03 -17.52
C PRO A 243 12.94 -20.07 -16.45
N ASP A 244 13.58 -21.24 -16.55
CA ASP A 244 13.51 -22.23 -15.48
C ASP A 244 14.47 -21.84 -14.35
N ALA A 245 14.12 -20.76 -13.65
CA ALA A 245 14.88 -20.19 -12.56
C ALA A 245 14.00 -20.10 -11.32
N THR A 246 14.57 -20.51 -10.18
CA THR A 246 13.94 -20.31 -8.88
C THR A 246 14.56 -19.14 -8.13
N TRP A 247 13.78 -18.54 -7.25
CA TRP A 247 14.19 -17.44 -6.38
C TRP A 247 13.60 -17.67 -4.96
N GLY A 248 13.95 -16.80 -4.02
CA GLY A 248 13.49 -16.89 -2.64
C GLY A 248 14.42 -16.12 -1.70
N THR A 249 14.36 -16.41 -0.40
CA THR A 249 15.08 -15.66 0.64
C THR A 249 16.61 -15.68 0.50
N SER A 250 17.18 -16.79 0.02
CA SER A 250 18.63 -16.97 -0.14
C SER A 250 18.93 -18.09 -1.12
N PRO A 251 20.12 -18.15 -1.77
CA PRO A 251 20.43 -19.18 -2.77
C PRO A 251 20.17 -20.62 -2.33
N ALA A 252 20.47 -20.98 -1.08
CA ALA A 252 20.18 -22.30 -0.52
C ALA A 252 18.67 -22.62 -0.37
N ARG A 253 17.81 -21.61 -0.51
CA ARG A 253 16.36 -21.62 -0.27
C ARG A 253 15.58 -21.04 -1.44
N TYR A 254 16.13 -21.11 -2.66
CA TYR A 254 15.44 -20.66 -3.87
C TYR A 254 14.46 -21.72 -4.35
N ASP A 255 13.21 -21.66 -3.94
CA ASP A 255 12.17 -22.66 -4.17
C ASP A 255 10.88 -22.11 -4.81
N GLU A 256 10.84 -20.81 -5.10
CA GLU A 256 9.74 -20.17 -5.82
C GLU A 256 10.07 -20.00 -7.30
N TYR A 257 9.08 -20.17 -8.17
CA TYR A 257 9.21 -19.83 -9.59
C TYR A 257 8.75 -18.39 -9.84
N ILE A 258 9.19 -17.80 -10.95
CA ILE A 258 8.71 -16.48 -11.40
C ILE A 258 7.20 -16.53 -11.68
N LEU A 259 6.77 -17.56 -12.41
CA LEU A 259 5.38 -17.95 -12.64
C LEU A 259 5.29 -19.46 -12.38
N ALA A 260 4.21 -19.91 -11.77
CA ALA A 260 3.98 -21.29 -11.38
C ALA A 260 4.20 -22.25 -12.57
N LYS A 261 5.04 -23.27 -12.36
CA LYS A 261 5.35 -24.31 -13.34
C LYS A 261 4.89 -25.66 -12.81
N GLY A 262 3.96 -26.29 -13.52
CA GLY A 262 3.45 -27.64 -13.24
C GLY A 262 2.62 -27.78 -11.96
N LYS A 263 2.80 -26.94 -10.95
CA LYS A 263 2.14 -27.01 -9.65
C LYS A 263 2.00 -25.61 -9.03
N VAL A 264 0.88 -25.37 -8.35
CA VAL A 264 0.66 -24.22 -7.46
C VAL A 264 0.74 -24.70 -6.01
N ARG A 265 1.36 -23.89 -5.13
CA ARG A 265 1.71 -24.29 -3.75
C ARG A 265 0.98 -23.54 -2.64
N PHE A 266 0.26 -22.47 -2.99
CA PHE A 266 -0.55 -21.69 -2.06
C PHE A 266 -1.60 -20.89 -2.82
N VAL A 267 -2.65 -20.45 -2.10
CA VAL A 267 -3.60 -19.47 -2.64
C VAL A 267 -2.84 -18.15 -2.84
N GLY A 268 -2.82 -17.64 -4.06
CA GLY A 268 -1.99 -16.49 -4.42
C GLY A 268 -0.77 -16.81 -5.28
N ASP A 269 -0.44 -18.09 -5.49
CA ASP A 269 0.69 -18.48 -6.35
C ASP A 269 0.47 -17.96 -7.78
N VAL A 270 1.48 -17.38 -8.41
CA VAL A 270 1.30 -16.57 -9.64
C VAL A 270 1.28 -17.47 -10.86
N VAL A 271 0.13 -17.58 -11.53
CA VAL A 271 -0.08 -18.54 -12.63
C VAL A 271 0.20 -17.95 -14.00
N ALA A 272 -0.22 -16.70 -14.21
CA ALA A 272 0.00 -15.98 -15.46
C ALA A 272 0.12 -14.47 -15.22
N ALA A 273 0.82 -13.77 -16.11
CA ALA A 273 0.94 -12.32 -16.11
C ALA A 273 0.32 -11.74 -17.40
N ILE A 274 -0.52 -10.73 -17.27
CA ILE A 274 -1.23 -10.07 -18.37
C ILE A 274 -0.68 -8.65 -18.52
N ALA A 275 -0.38 -8.23 -19.75
CA ALA A 275 -0.07 -6.85 -20.09
C ALA A 275 -1.07 -6.32 -21.13
N ALA A 276 -1.74 -5.19 -20.85
CA ALA A 276 -2.72 -4.57 -21.73
C ALA A 276 -2.62 -3.03 -21.72
N VAL A 277 -3.39 -2.38 -22.60
CA VAL A 277 -3.41 -0.91 -22.74
C VAL A 277 -4.05 -0.17 -21.57
N ASP A 278 -4.86 -0.85 -20.76
CA ASP A 278 -5.48 -0.31 -19.55
C ASP A 278 -5.80 -1.43 -18.55
N GLU A 279 -6.05 -1.03 -17.30
CA GLU A 279 -6.34 -1.93 -16.18
C GLU A 279 -7.65 -2.74 -16.38
N GLU A 280 -8.68 -2.11 -16.94
CA GLU A 280 -9.99 -2.74 -17.21
C GLU A 280 -9.83 -3.92 -18.20
N THR A 281 -9.01 -3.72 -19.23
CA THR A 281 -8.68 -4.72 -20.25
C THR A 281 -7.92 -5.89 -19.64
N CYS A 282 -6.97 -5.64 -18.74
CA CYS A 282 -6.30 -6.70 -17.99
C CYS A 282 -7.29 -7.58 -17.22
N TYR A 283 -8.23 -6.98 -16.48
CA TYR A 283 -9.23 -7.73 -15.72
C TYR A 283 -10.19 -8.52 -16.60
N LYS A 284 -10.60 -7.98 -17.76
CA LYS A 284 -11.45 -8.70 -18.72
C LYS A 284 -10.70 -9.88 -19.35
N ALA A 285 -9.46 -9.67 -19.78
CA ALA A 285 -8.61 -10.71 -20.35
C ALA A 285 -8.32 -11.82 -19.34
N MET A 286 -8.06 -11.47 -18.08
CA MET A 286 -7.80 -12.43 -17.00
C MET A 286 -8.96 -13.42 -16.81
N LYS A 287 -10.22 -12.97 -16.92
CA LYS A 287 -11.42 -13.83 -16.85
C LYS A 287 -11.57 -14.80 -18.01
N LEU A 288 -10.84 -14.59 -19.12
CA LEU A 288 -10.86 -15.45 -20.29
C LEU A 288 -9.77 -16.54 -20.25
N ILE A 289 -8.80 -16.42 -19.33
CA ILE A 289 -7.76 -17.44 -19.15
C ILE A 289 -8.38 -18.64 -18.43
N LYS A 290 -8.24 -19.84 -19.01
CA LYS A 290 -8.76 -21.08 -18.45
C LYS A 290 -7.60 -21.91 -17.90
N VAL A 291 -7.58 -22.10 -16.59
CA VAL A 291 -6.60 -22.97 -15.93
C VAL A 291 -7.30 -24.23 -15.44
N LYS A 292 -6.77 -25.39 -15.83
CA LYS A 292 -7.24 -26.69 -15.33
C LYS A 292 -6.31 -27.15 -14.21
N TYR A 293 -6.89 -27.35 -13.04
CA TYR A 293 -6.19 -27.87 -11.87
C TYR A 293 -6.58 -29.31 -11.58
N GLU A 294 -5.63 -30.08 -11.08
CA GLU A 294 -5.86 -31.31 -10.31
C GLU A 294 -5.47 -30.99 -8.87
N GLU A 295 -6.48 -30.75 -8.02
CA GLU A 295 -6.24 -30.40 -6.61
C GLU A 295 -5.55 -31.54 -5.86
N LEU A 296 -4.59 -31.16 -5.03
CA LEU A 296 -3.80 -32.05 -4.19
C LEU A 296 -4.15 -31.77 -2.72
N PRO A 297 -3.96 -32.75 -1.82
CA PRO A 297 -4.08 -32.50 -0.38
C PRO A 297 -3.18 -31.34 0.06
N ALA A 298 -3.70 -30.42 0.87
CA ALA A 298 -2.96 -29.29 1.42
C ALA A 298 -2.78 -29.45 2.94
N VAL A 299 -1.75 -28.81 3.48
CA VAL A 299 -1.49 -28.75 4.93
C VAL A 299 -1.31 -27.29 5.34
N PHE A 300 -1.99 -26.89 6.43
CA PHE A 300 -2.08 -25.48 6.86
C PHE A 300 -1.43 -25.22 8.22
N ASP A 301 -0.89 -26.27 8.85
CA ASP A 301 -0.18 -26.18 10.11
C ASP A 301 1.28 -26.59 9.89
N PRO A 302 2.26 -25.79 10.35
CA PRO A 302 3.67 -26.08 10.14
C PRO A 302 4.14 -27.34 10.88
N ILE A 303 3.57 -27.67 12.04
CA ILE A 303 3.93 -28.88 12.79
C ILE A 303 3.41 -30.12 12.06
N GLU A 304 2.16 -30.09 11.58
CA GLU A 304 1.60 -31.15 10.76
C GLU A 304 2.38 -31.32 9.44
N ALA A 305 2.80 -30.21 8.82
CA ALA A 305 3.57 -30.24 7.58
C ALA A 305 4.92 -30.96 7.73
N MET A 306 5.54 -30.90 8.91
CA MET A 306 6.83 -31.54 9.18
C MET A 306 6.75 -33.07 9.38
N LYS A 307 5.54 -33.61 9.61
CA LYS A 307 5.37 -35.05 9.87
C LYS A 307 5.58 -35.89 8.60
N ASP A 308 6.05 -37.11 8.78
CA ASP A 308 6.15 -38.08 7.70
C ASP A 308 4.78 -38.37 7.09
N GLY A 309 4.72 -38.42 5.75
CA GLY A 309 3.47 -38.62 5.01
C GLY A 309 2.59 -37.37 4.87
N ALA A 310 2.99 -36.22 5.42
CA ALA A 310 2.31 -34.97 5.16
C ALA A 310 2.36 -34.60 3.66
N PRO A 311 1.34 -33.88 3.14
CA PRO A 311 1.35 -33.44 1.75
C PRO A 311 2.63 -32.66 1.41
N ARG A 312 3.31 -33.08 0.33
CA ARG A 312 4.60 -32.53 -0.08
C ARG A 312 4.40 -31.30 -0.98
N LEU A 313 4.96 -30.15 -0.60
CA LEU A 313 4.99 -28.96 -1.47
C LEU A 313 6.04 -29.07 -2.58
N PHE A 314 7.13 -29.77 -2.29
CA PHE A 314 8.20 -30.08 -3.21
C PHE A 314 8.36 -31.59 -3.28
N ASP A 315 8.32 -32.14 -4.49
CA ASP A 315 8.34 -33.59 -4.68
C ASP A 315 9.69 -34.19 -4.24
N ASP A 316 10.80 -33.67 -4.77
CA ASP A 316 12.12 -34.28 -4.57
C ASP A 316 13.20 -33.33 -4.03
N LYS A 317 12.82 -32.10 -3.65
CA LYS A 317 13.80 -31.07 -3.27
C LYS A 317 14.28 -31.17 -1.83
N TYR A 318 13.39 -31.57 -0.94
CA TYR A 318 13.65 -31.65 0.49
C TYR A 318 13.31 -33.06 0.97
N PRO A 319 13.95 -33.59 2.03
CA PRO A 319 13.58 -34.90 2.58
C PRO A 319 12.12 -34.94 3.06
N ASN A 320 11.69 -33.90 3.80
CA ASN A 320 10.31 -33.64 4.26
C ASN A 320 9.92 -32.19 3.95
N ASN A 321 8.87 -31.59 4.54
CA ASN A 321 8.57 -30.16 4.34
C ASN A 321 9.50 -29.26 5.19
N ILE A 322 10.67 -29.78 5.55
CA ILE A 322 11.72 -29.10 6.29
C ILE A 322 12.77 -28.67 5.27
N ASN A 323 12.81 -27.37 5.00
CA ASN A 323 13.78 -26.78 4.08
C ASN A 323 15.17 -26.66 4.74
N THR A 324 15.23 -26.24 6.01
CA THR A 324 16.49 -25.99 6.74
C THR A 324 16.35 -26.46 8.18
N HIS A 325 17.41 -27.06 8.74
CA HIS A 325 17.58 -27.30 10.17
C HIS A 325 18.73 -26.43 10.69
N VAL A 326 18.53 -25.75 11.82
CA VAL A 326 19.56 -24.90 12.44
C VAL A 326 19.67 -25.25 13.91
N ASP A 327 20.82 -25.82 14.27
CA ASP A 327 21.15 -26.22 15.64
C ASP A 327 22.06 -25.18 16.29
N HIS A 328 21.69 -24.72 17.49
CA HIS A 328 22.46 -23.75 18.26
C HIS A 328 22.90 -24.36 19.59
N HIS A 329 24.20 -24.62 19.74
CA HIS A 329 24.79 -25.15 20.97
C HIS A 329 25.81 -24.18 21.55
N PHE A 330 25.62 -23.77 22.80
CA PHE A 330 26.53 -22.87 23.51
C PHE A 330 26.90 -23.48 24.86
N GLY A 331 28.17 -23.82 25.04
CA GLY A 331 28.66 -24.47 26.26
C GLY A 331 28.18 -25.92 26.40
N ASP A 332 28.15 -26.41 27.63
CA ASP A 332 27.68 -27.75 28.00
C ASP A 332 26.23 -27.67 28.49
N ILE A 333 25.30 -28.01 27.59
CA ILE A 333 23.86 -27.92 27.83
C ILE A 333 23.44 -28.90 28.93
N GLU A 334 23.92 -30.14 28.89
CA GLU A 334 23.55 -31.19 29.85
C GLU A 334 23.98 -30.81 31.27
N LYS A 335 25.23 -30.35 31.42
CA LYS A 335 25.72 -29.83 32.71
C LYS A 335 24.90 -28.64 33.18
N GLY A 336 24.57 -27.71 32.27
CA GLY A 336 23.75 -26.54 32.58
C GLY A 336 22.38 -26.89 33.14
N PHE A 337 21.71 -27.91 32.58
CA PHE A 337 20.44 -28.41 33.11
C PHE A 337 20.62 -29.18 34.43
N ALA A 338 21.69 -29.98 34.57
CA ALA A 338 21.92 -30.78 35.77
C ALA A 338 22.26 -29.93 37.02
N GLU A 339 22.96 -28.81 36.82
CA GLU A 339 23.35 -27.89 37.91
C GLU A 339 22.33 -26.78 38.17
N ALA A 340 21.23 -26.71 37.42
CA ALA A 340 20.23 -25.66 37.57
C ALA A 340 19.39 -25.83 38.85
N ASP A 341 19.29 -24.77 39.65
CA ASP A 341 18.42 -24.73 40.84
C ASP A 341 16.92 -24.78 40.47
N TYR A 342 16.57 -24.35 39.25
CA TYR A 342 15.20 -24.33 38.76
C TYR A 342 15.15 -24.42 37.23
N ILE A 343 14.23 -25.24 36.71
CA ILE A 343 13.98 -25.42 35.27
C ILE A 343 12.53 -25.04 34.98
N ARG A 344 12.31 -24.26 33.91
CA ARG A 344 10.99 -23.94 33.36
C ARG A 344 10.97 -24.22 31.87
N GLU A 345 9.96 -24.95 31.43
CA GLU A 345 9.70 -25.26 30.03
C GLU A 345 8.32 -24.73 29.65
N GLU A 346 8.24 -24.00 28.53
CA GLU A 346 6.99 -23.47 27.99
C GLU A 346 6.96 -23.54 26.46
N ARG A 347 5.76 -23.70 25.91
CA ARG A 347 5.52 -23.66 24.47
C ARG A 347 4.82 -22.36 24.09
N PHE A 348 5.44 -21.62 23.19
CA PHE A 348 4.88 -20.42 22.58
C PHE A 348 4.54 -20.68 21.12
N VAL A 349 3.41 -20.16 20.66
CA VAL A 349 3.04 -20.11 19.23
C VAL A 349 2.97 -18.63 18.88
N GLY A 350 3.83 -18.20 17.95
CA GLY A 350 4.00 -16.80 17.55
C GLY A 350 3.43 -16.49 16.17
#